data_AF-A0A6U9WIA9-F1
#
_entry.id   AF-A0A6U9WIA9-F1
#
_cell.length_a   1.000
_cell.length_b   1.000
_cell.length_c   1.000
_cell.angle_alpha   90.00
_cell.angle_beta   90.00
_cell.angle_gamma   90.00
#
_symmetry.space_group_name_H-M   'P 1'
#
loop_
_entity.id
_entity.type
_entity.pdbx_description
1 polymer ?
#
loop_
_entity_poly.entity_id
_entity_poly.type
_entity_poly.pdbx_seq_one_letter_code
_entity_poly.pdbx_strand_id
1 'polypeptide(L)'
;MDLVEADLTPGQDWRESLNATCNRLSTQYMNLLRAASSVSALEKGSSSNANPIDPRAGSGKMMSLQDPPPPALAADVASSSLQCQLAIENICVASSQLLSLIRTLRLSILMMDEEAIAAEEELQVLEVEKITIEAQNQANQLEQEWMQLRNSEMGDEIETNQ
;
A
#
# COMPACT_ATOMS: atom_id res chain seq x y z
N MET A 1 20.62 29.49 -12.84
CA MET A 1 19.81 29.59 -11.62
C MET A 1 19.06 28.29 -11.54
N ASP A 2 19.62 27.34 -10.79
CA ASP A 2 18.97 26.06 -10.56
C ASP A 2 17.61 26.31 -9.93
N LEU A 3 16.58 25.71 -10.51
CA LEU A 3 15.27 25.63 -9.90
C LEU A 3 15.45 24.90 -8.58
N VAL A 4 15.45 25.64 -7.48
CA VAL A 4 15.27 25.08 -6.15
C VAL A 4 13.84 24.52 -6.18
N GLU A 5 13.72 23.23 -6.47
CA GLU A 5 12.53 22.45 -6.15
C GLU A 5 12.15 22.82 -4.72
N ALA A 6 10.91 23.25 -4.51
CA ALA A 6 10.46 23.62 -3.19
C ALA A 6 10.63 22.39 -2.30
N ASP A 7 11.65 22.42 -1.44
CA ASP A 7 11.88 21.37 -0.45
C ASP A 7 10.55 21.15 0.28
N LEU A 8 10.07 19.91 0.23
CA LEU A 8 8.89 19.47 0.95
C LEU A 8 9.03 19.92 2.41
N THR A 9 7.92 20.31 3.03
CA THR A 9 8.00 20.67 4.45
C THR A 9 8.44 19.42 5.23
N PRO A 10 9.20 19.57 6.33
CA PRO A 10 9.66 18.41 7.10
C PRO A 10 8.53 17.46 7.53
N GLY A 11 7.32 17.98 7.73
CA GLY A 11 6.11 17.18 8.00
C GLY A 11 5.61 16.40 6.78
N GLN A 12 5.70 16.97 5.58
CA GLN A 12 5.37 16.28 4.33
C GLN A 12 6.38 15.16 4.05
N ASP A 13 7.68 15.43 4.17
CA ASP A 13 8.75 14.43 4.03
C ASP A 13 8.58 13.24 4.99
N TRP A 14 8.27 13.55 6.25
CA TRP A 14 8.01 12.53 7.26
C TRP A 14 6.79 11.68 6.89
N ARG A 15 5.71 12.32 6.43
CA ARG A 15 4.47 11.64 6.04
C ARG A 15 4.64 10.76 4.80
N GLU A 16 5.40 11.22 3.80
CA GLU A 16 5.74 10.42 2.63
C GLU A 16 6.60 9.21 3.02
N SER A 17 7.61 9.43 3.86
CA SER A 17 8.48 8.36 4.40
C SER A 17 7.70 7.32 5.20
N LEU A 18 6.71 7.75 5.99
CA LEU A 18 5.81 6.87 6.71
C LEU A 18 4.96 6.04 5.74
N ASN A 19 4.32 6.68 4.78
CA ASN A 19 3.49 5.99 3.78
C ASN A 19 4.30 4.96 2.97
N ALA A 20 5.50 5.33 2.53
CA ALA A 20 6.40 4.42 1.82
C ALA A 20 6.78 3.21 2.69
N THR A 21 7.08 3.43 3.98
CA THR A 21 7.42 2.37 4.92
C THR A 21 6.23 1.43 5.19
N CYS A 22 5.03 1.96 5.36
CA CYS A 22 3.80 1.17 5.53
C CYS A 22 3.46 0.34 4.28
N ASN A 23 3.60 0.92 3.09
CA ASN A 23 3.40 0.21 1.82
C ASN A 23 4.43 -0.91 1.64
N ARG A 24 5.69 -0.66 2.02
CA ARG A 24 6.73 -1.69 2.03
C ARG A 24 6.38 -2.82 3.00
N LEU A 25 5.96 -2.54 4.23
CA LEU A 25 5.55 -3.56 5.20
C LEU A 25 4.40 -4.42 4.67
N SER A 26 3.36 -3.79 4.14
CA SER A 26 2.20 -4.49 3.56
C SER A 26 2.61 -5.42 2.40
N THR A 27 3.43 -4.91 1.49
CA THR A 27 3.93 -5.68 0.34
C THR A 27 4.75 -6.89 0.78
N GLN A 28 5.65 -6.71 1.75
CA GLN A 28 6.52 -7.79 2.22
C GLN A 28 5.77 -8.83 3.05
N TYR A 29 4.77 -8.42 3.81
CA TYR A 29 3.86 -9.35 4.47
C TYR A 29 3.10 -10.22 3.45
N MET A 30 2.59 -9.62 2.37
CA MET A 30 1.93 -10.38 1.30
C MET A 30 2.89 -11.32 0.55
N ASN A 31 4.14 -10.89 0.33
CA ASN A 31 5.18 -11.73 -0.26
C ASN A 31 5.51 -12.93 0.64
N LEU A 32 5.60 -12.70 1.95
CA LEU A 32 5.82 -13.74 2.94
C LEU A 32 4.67 -14.76 2.94
N LEU A 33 3.41 -14.30 2.96
CA LEU A 33 2.25 -15.18 2.89
C LEU A 33 2.24 -16.02 1.61
N ARG A 34 2.60 -15.44 0.47
CA ARG A 34 2.68 -16.15 -0.82
C ARG A 34 3.78 -17.20 -0.81
N ALA A 35 4.97 -16.84 -0.35
CA ALA A 35 6.09 -17.77 -0.23
C ALA A 35 5.74 -18.91 0.73
N ALA A 36 5.26 -18.60 1.94
CA ALA A 36 4.86 -19.61 2.93
C ALA A 36 3.73 -20.53 2.44
N SER A 37 2.73 -19.99 1.72
CA SER A 37 1.63 -20.79 1.16
C SER A 37 2.12 -21.81 0.12
N SER A 38 3.11 -21.45 -0.69
CA SER A 38 3.73 -22.39 -1.64
C SER A 38 4.50 -23.53 -0.93
N VAL A 39 5.13 -23.24 0.21
CA VAL A 39 5.81 -24.25 1.05
C VAL A 39 4.78 -25.17 1.73
N SER A 40 3.72 -24.64 2.33
CA SER A 40 2.69 -25.44 3.02
C SER A 40 1.85 -26.31 2.06
N ALA A 41 1.57 -25.85 0.84
CA ALA A 41 0.90 -26.66 -0.18
C ALA A 41 1.74 -27.87 -0.60
N LEU A 42 3.07 -27.71 -0.59
CA LEU A 42 4.00 -28.78 -0.94
C LEU A 42 4.17 -29.82 0.17
N GLU A 43 4.24 -29.42 1.44
CA GLU A 43 4.30 -30.35 2.58
C GLU A 43 3.07 -31.27 2.63
N LYS A 44 1.88 -30.76 2.28
CA LYS A 44 0.64 -31.53 2.29
C LYS A 44 0.54 -32.55 1.14
N GLY A 45 1.21 -32.29 0.02
CA GLY A 45 1.27 -33.19 -1.13
C GLY A 45 2.17 -34.43 -0.93
N SER A 46 3.02 -34.42 0.11
CA SER A 46 3.93 -35.53 0.41
C SER A 46 3.31 -36.64 1.27
N SER A 47 2.06 -36.49 1.71
CA SER A 47 1.43 -37.33 2.76
C SER A 47 0.16 -38.08 2.34
N SER A 48 -0.29 -38.01 1.09
CA SER A 48 -1.52 -38.70 0.64
C SER A 48 -1.42 -39.34 -0.74
N ASN A 49 -1.61 -40.66 -0.77
CA ASN A 49 -1.50 -41.59 -1.90
C ASN A 49 -2.23 -41.23 -3.22
N ALA A 50 -1.56 -41.60 -4.33
CA ALA A 50 -2.05 -42.19 -5.58
C ALA A 50 -2.73 -41.32 -6.67
N ASN A 51 -1.97 -41.01 -7.74
CA ASN A 51 -2.36 -41.22 -9.15
C ASN A 51 -1.11 -41.24 -10.08
N PRO A 52 -1.08 -42.08 -11.15
CA PRO A 52 0.09 -42.24 -12.00
C PRO A 52 0.16 -41.13 -13.05
N ILE A 53 0.99 -40.11 -12.81
CA ILE A 53 1.37 -39.13 -13.83
C ILE A 53 2.35 -39.80 -14.83
N ASP A 54 2.04 -39.71 -16.12
CA ASP A 54 2.77 -40.26 -17.28
C ASP A 54 4.23 -39.74 -17.35
N PRO A 55 5.26 -40.61 -17.53
CA PRO A 55 6.67 -40.21 -17.52
C PRO A 55 7.16 -39.47 -18.78
N ARG A 56 6.41 -39.46 -19.89
CA ARG A 56 6.83 -38.75 -21.12
C ARG A 56 6.64 -37.23 -21.06
N ALA A 57 5.93 -36.72 -20.05
CA ALA A 57 5.80 -35.31 -19.75
C ALA A 57 6.76 -34.92 -18.61
N GLY A 58 8.08 -34.99 -18.85
CA GLY A 58 9.11 -34.47 -17.93
C GLY A 58 9.06 -34.98 -16.48
N SER A 59 8.47 -36.15 -16.25
CA SER A 59 8.14 -36.68 -14.93
C SER A 59 9.29 -37.59 -14.44
N GLY A 60 10.23 -36.96 -13.73
CA GLY A 60 11.22 -37.65 -12.91
C GLY A 60 10.54 -38.19 -11.65
N LYS A 61 10.03 -39.43 -11.71
CA LYS A 61 9.55 -40.16 -10.53
C LYS A 61 10.73 -40.53 -9.63
N MET A 62 10.68 -40.12 -8.35
CA MET A 62 11.51 -40.71 -7.28
C MET A 62 11.32 -42.23 -7.29
N MET A 63 12.39 -43.00 -7.54
CA MET A 63 12.35 -44.47 -7.53
C MET A 63 12.79 -45.08 -6.19
N SER A 64 13.28 -44.28 -5.25
CA SER A 64 13.58 -44.74 -3.89
C SER A 64 13.51 -43.60 -2.88
N LEU A 65 13.30 -43.92 -1.60
CA LEU A 65 13.36 -42.96 -0.49
C LEU A 65 14.78 -42.35 -0.30
N GLN A 66 15.78 -42.93 -0.97
CA GLN A 66 17.17 -42.50 -1.02
C GLN A 66 17.53 -41.71 -2.29
N ASP A 67 16.58 -41.54 -3.22
CA ASP A 67 16.82 -40.85 -4.50
C ASP A 67 16.55 -39.35 -4.31
N PRO A 68 17.50 -38.45 -4.65
CA PRO A 68 17.31 -37.02 -4.43
C PRO A 68 16.09 -36.55 -5.23
N PRO A 69 15.24 -35.69 -4.63
CA PRO A 69 14.02 -35.23 -5.27
C PRO A 69 14.35 -34.55 -6.62
N PRO A 70 13.45 -34.65 -7.62
CA PRO A 70 13.68 -34.11 -8.95
C PRO A 70 14.03 -32.61 -8.89
N PRO A 71 15.00 -32.14 -9.70
CA PRO A 71 15.65 -30.83 -9.53
C PRO A 71 14.70 -29.63 -9.63
N ALA A 72 13.57 -29.76 -10.35
CA ALA A 72 12.56 -28.72 -10.42
C ALA A 72 11.88 -28.46 -9.05
N LEU A 73 11.51 -29.52 -8.32
CA LEU A 73 10.87 -29.38 -7.01
C LEU A 73 11.85 -28.86 -5.94
N ALA A 74 13.08 -29.35 -5.94
CA ALA A 74 14.10 -28.90 -4.99
C ALA A 74 14.49 -27.42 -5.20
N ALA A 75 14.55 -26.98 -6.46
CA ALA A 75 14.78 -25.58 -6.80
C ALA A 75 13.61 -24.67 -6.40
N ASP A 76 12.37 -25.13 -6.57
CA ASP A 76 11.18 -24.37 -6.17
C ASP A 76 11.09 -24.22 -4.64
N VAL A 77 11.45 -25.26 -3.88
CA VAL A 77 11.53 -25.18 -2.40
C VAL A 77 12.64 -24.24 -1.94
N ALA A 78 13.83 -24.38 -2.52
CA ALA A 78 14.97 -23.54 -2.18
C ALA A 78 14.69 -22.06 -2.48
N SER A 79 14.06 -21.77 -3.63
CA SER A 79 13.68 -20.41 -4.00
C SER A 79 12.57 -19.84 -3.12
N SER A 80 11.57 -20.63 -2.75
CA SER A 80 10.50 -20.21 -1.84
C SER A 80 11.00 -19.95 -0.41
N SER A 81 11.90 -20.81 0.08
CA SER A 81 12.59 -20.60 1.37
C SER A 81 13.42 -19.31 1.37
N LEU A 82 14.17 -19.06 0.29
CA LEU A 82 14.92 -17.82 0.13
C LEU A 82 14.01 -16.59 0.07
N GLN A 83 12.90 -16.67 -0.66
CA GLN A 83 11.90 -15.59 -0.72
C GLN A 83 11.26 -15.31 0.65
N CYS A 84 11.00 -16.35 1.44
CA CYS A 84 10.50 -16.23 2.80
C CYS A 84 11.51 -15.49 3.70
N GLN A 85 12.80 -15.89 3.67
CA GLN A 85 13.86 -15.23 4.42
C GLN A 85 14.02 -13.76 4.03
N LEU A 86 14.08 -13.47 2.72
CA LEU A 86 14.17 -12.10 2.21
C LEU A 86 12.96 -11.25 2.61
N ALA A 87 11.75 -11.81 2.59
CA ALA A 87 10.56 -11.09 3.01
C ALA A 87 10.61 -10.75 4.51
N ILE A 88 11.06 -11.69 5.35
CA ILE A 88 11.24 -11.47 6.80
C ILE A 88 12.28 -10.37 7.06
N GLU A 89 13.44 -10.44 6.42
CA GLU A 89 14.48 -9.41 6.59
C GLU A 89 13.98 -8.03 6.16
N ASN A 90 13.26 -7.95 5.03
CA ASN A 90 12.67 -6.71 4.57
C ASN A 90 11.59 -6.17 5.52
N ILE A 91 10.81 -7.05 6.18
CA ILE A 91 9.88 -6.65 7.24
C ILE A 91 10.66 -6.09 8.42
N CYS A 92 11.72 -6.76 8.89
CA CYS A 92 12.53 -6.28 10.01
C CYS A 92 13.15 -4.90 9.73
N VAL A 93 13.69 -4.69 8.53
CA VAL A 93 14.23 -3.38 8.11
C VAL A 93 13.14 -2.32 8.08
N ALA A 94 11.99 -2.61 7.48
CA ALA A 94 10.89 -1.65 7.42
C ALA A 94 10.31 -1.34 8.82
N SER A 95 10.25 -2.32 9.72
CA SER A 95 9.88 -2.10 11.13
C SER A 95 10.90 -1.22 11.86
N SER A 96 12.20 -1.41 11.63
CA SER A 96 13.25 -0.55 12.19
C SER A 96 13.15 0.89 11.67
N GLN A 97 12.85 1.06 10.39
CA GLN A 97 12.57 2.37 9.78
C GLN A 97 11.35 3.04 10.41
N LEU A 98 10.26 2.30 10.62
CA LEU A 98 9.06 2.81 11.30
C LEU A 98 9.35 3.28 12.73
N LEU A 99 10.11 2.51 13.50
CA LEU A 99 10.53 2.91 14.85
C LEU A 99 11.42 4.16 14.83
N SER A 100 12.25 4.30 13.80
CA SER A 100 13.08 5.50 13.60
C SER A 100 12.23 6.73 13.29
N LEU A 101 11.22 6.60 12.43
CA LEU A 101 10.26 7.68 12.13
C LEU A 101 9.48 8.12 13.38
N ILE A 102 9.03 7.16 14.21
CA ILE A 102 8.36 7.46 15.49
C ILE A 102 9.32 8.23 16.42
N ARG A 103 10.58 7.82 16.49
CA ARG A 103 11.59 8.51 17.28
C ARG A 103 11.80 9.95 16.79
N THR A 104 11.92 10.15 15.47
CA THR A 104 12.08 11.48 14.87
C THR A 104 10.90 12.38 15.23
N LEU A 105 9.65 11.89 15.09
CA LEU A 105 8.46 12.65 15.45
C LEU A 105 8.43 13.03 16.95
N ARG A 106 8.79 12.09 17.83
CA ARG A 106 8.87 12.37 19.27
C ARG A 106 9.90 13.44 19.59
N LEU A 107 11.05 13.39 18.92
CA LEU A 107 12.10 14.39 19.09
C LEU A 107 11.67 15.74 18.53
N SER A 108 11.00 15.80 17.37
CA SER A 108 10.53 17.06 16.81
C SER A 108 9.53 17.74 17.74
N ILE A 109 8.59 16.99 18.34
CA ILE A 109 7.65 17.52 19.34
C ILE A 109 8.38 18.04 20.58
N LEU A 110 9.38 17.31 21.09
CA LEU A 110 10.13 17.73 22.29
C LEU A 110 11.02 18.96 22.06
N MET A 111 11.43 19.19 20.81
CA MET A 111 12.27 20.33 20.41
C MET A 111 11.43 21.53 19.95
N MET A 112 10.11 21.38 19.86
CA MET A 112 9.21 22.43 19.40
C MET A 112 8.85 23.32 20.59
N ASP A 113 9.08 24.61 20.45
CA ASP A 113 8.64 25.59 21.44
C ASP A 113 7.11 25.75 21.38
N GLU A 114 6.48 26.04 22.51
CA GLU A 114 5.02 26.20 22.62
C GLU A 114 4.47 27.28 21.67
N GLU A 115 5.24 28.35 21.44
CA GLU A 115 4.91 29.40 20.48
C GLU A 115 4.95 28.91 19.02
N ALA A 116 5.88 28.00 18.70
CA ALA A 116 5.97 27.40 17.38
C ALA A 116 4.80 26.43 17.12
N ILE A 117 4.36 25.70 18.15
CA ILE A 117 3.19 24.81 18.08
C ILE A 117 1.93 25.64 17.80
N ALA A 118 1.71 26.72 18.56
CA ALA A 118 0.53 27.56 18.39
C ALA A 118 0.48 28.21 17.00
N ALA A 119 1.61 28.68 16.48
CA ALA A 119 1.68 29.27 15.14
C ALA A 119 1.42 28.25 14.02
N GLU A 120 1.90 27.01 14.15
CA GLU A 120 1.65 25.96 13.15
C GLU A 120 0.20 25.47 13.19
N GLU A 121 -0.40 25.35 14.38
CA GLU A 121 -1.83 25.03 14.52
C GLU A 121 -2.71 26.11 13.88
N GLU A 122 -2.40 27.39 14.06
CA GLU A 122 -3.13 28.49 13.42
C GLU A 122 -3.04 28.41 11.88
N LEU A 123 -1.85 28.11 11.34
CA LEU A 123 -1.66 27.91 9.90
C LEU A 123 -2.49 26.74 9.37
N GLN A 124 -2.52 25.62 10.08
CA GLN A 124 -3.32 24.45 9.68
C GLN A 124 -4.82 24.75 9.70
N VAL A 125 -5.30 25.50 10.69
CA VAL A 125 -6.71 25.95 10.76
C VAL A 125 -7.06 26.79 9.53
N LEU A 126 -6.20 27.74 9.16
CA LEU A 126 -6.41 28.58 7.97
C LEU A 126 -6.41 27.78 6.67
N GLU A 127 -5.54 26.76 6.56
CA GLU A 127 -5.50 25.88 5.38
C GLU A 127 -6.79 25.06 5.24
N VAL A 128 -7.27 24.47 6.34
CA VAL A 128 -8.53 23.71 6.37
C VAL A 128 -9.73 24.62 6.10
N GLU A 129 -9.74 25.84 6.65
CA GLU A 129 -10.78 26.84 6.37
C GLU A 129 -10.83 27.17 4.89
N LYS A 130 -9.66 27.41 4.26
CA LYS A 130 -9.56 27.66 2.82
C LYS A 130 -10.14 26.52 1.98
N ILE A 131 -9.77 25.27 2.29
CA ILE A 131 -10.30 24.09 1.59
C ILE A 131 -11.82 24.00 1.79
N THR A 132 -12.31 24.28 2.98
CA THR A 132 -13.74 24.23 3.31
C THR A 132 -14.52 25.28 2.53
N ILE A 133 -14.00 26.51 2.43
CA ILE A 133 -14.61 27.59 1.63
C ILE A 133 -14.64 27.20 0.16
N GLU A 134 -13.55 26.64 -0.37
CA GLU A 134 -13.50 26.18 -1.76
C GLU A 134 -14.54 25.08 -2.04
N ALA A 135 -14.62 24.07 -1.16
CA ALA A 135 -15.61 23.00 -1.26
C ALA A 135 -17.04 23.54 -1.15
N GLN A 136 -17.30 24.50 -0.26
CA GLN A 136 -18.61 25.14 -0.13
C GLN A 136 -18.98 25.93 -1.40
N ASN A 137 -18.03 26.64 -1.99
CA ASN A 137 -18.25 27.37 -3.23
C ASN A 137 -18.55 26.43 -4.40
N GLN A 138 -17.83 25.31 -4.50
CA GLN A 138 -18.11 24.27 -5.50
C GLN A 138 -19.50 23.65 -5.30
N ALA A 139 -19.89 23.36 -4.05
CA ALA A 139 -21.23 22.86 -3.74
C ALA A 139 -22.33 23.86 -4.14
N ASN A 140 -22.13 25.15 -3.83
CA ASN A 140 -23.07 26.21 -4.20
C ASN A 140 -23.18 26.39 -5.73
N GLN A 141 -22.06 26.28 -6.46
CA GLN A 141 -22.05 26.33 -7.93
C GLN A 141 -22.85 25.17 -8.51
N LEU A 142 -22.57 23.95 -8.03
CA LEU A 142 -23.32 22.76 -8.44
C LEU A 142 -24.82 22.92 -8.15
N GLU A 143 -25.19 23.43 -6.98
CA GLU A 143 -26.61 23.66 -6.65
C GLU A 143 -27.27 24.66 -7.61
N GLN A 144 -26.57 25.73 -8.00
CA GLN A 144 -27.06 26.68 -8.99
C GLN A 144 -27.21 26.05 -10.38
N GLU A 145 -26.25 25.24 -10.81
CA GLU A 145 -26.34 24.49 -12.07
C GLU A 145 -27.54 23.52 -12.04
N TRP A 146 -27.75 22.79 -10.94
CA TRP A 146 -28.90 21.92 -10.75
C TRP A 146 -30.23 22.67 -10.75
N MET A 147 -30.29 23.85 -10.14
CA MET A 147 -31.49 24.71 -10.19
C MET A 147 -31.77 25.22 -11.60
N GLN A 148 -30.74 25.60 -12.35
CA GLN A 148 -30.87 26.05 -13.74
C GLN A 148 -31.34 24.92 -14.66
N LEU A 149 -30.75 23.73 -14.55
CA LEU A 149 -31.18 22.53 -15.28
C LEU A 149 -32.65 22.21 -14.99
N ARG A 150 -33.04 22.18 -13.70
CA ARG A 150 -34.44 21.95 -13.30
C ARG A 150 -35.40 22.99 -13.91
N ASN A 151 -35.03 24.27 -13.88
CA ASN A 151 -35.87 25.34 -14.45
C ASN A 151 -35.93 25.27 -15.98
N SER A 152 -34.89 24.77 -16.63
CA SER A 152 -34.84 24.57 -18.08
C SER A 152 -35.76 23.41 -18.50
N GLU A 153 -35.69 22.28 -17.80
CA GLU A 153 -36.56 21.13 -18.02
C GLU A 153 -38.05 21.48 -17.81
N MET A 154 -38.34 22.28 -16.77
CA MET A 154 -39.71 22.73 -16.49
C MET A 154 -40.23 23.78 -17.50
N GLY A 155 -39.34 24.49 -18.21
CA GLY A 155 -39.69 25.39 -19.31
C GLY A 155 -40.00 24.66 -20.61
N ASP A 156 -39.23 23.62 -20.94
CA ASP A 156 -39.44 22.80 -22.14
C ASP A 156 -40.73 21.96 -22.06
N GLU A 157 -41.16 21.55 -20.87
CA GLU A 157 -42.45 20.86 -20.66
C GLU A 157 -43.68 21.77 -20.86
N ILE A 158 -43.52 23.09 -20.73
CA ILE A 158 -44.58 24.07 -20.94
C ILE A 158 -44.73 24.40 -22.44
N GLU A 159 -43.63 24.49 -23.19
CA GLU A 159 -43.67 24.74 -24.64
C GLU A 159 -44.15 23.53 -25.46
N THR A 160 -44.03 22.31 -24.95
CA THR A 160 -44.50 21.08 -25.63
C THR A 160 -45.98 20.77 -25.42
N ASN A 161 -46.69 21.51 -24.56
CA ASN A 161 -48.12 21.33 -24.27
C ASN A 161 -49.04 22.47 -24.77
N GLN A 162 -48.56 23.36 -25.66
CA GLN A 162 -49.38 24.29 -26.45
C GLN A 162 -49.43 23.86 -27.92
#